data_AF-A0A3A4NRW2-F1
#
_entry.id   AF-A0A3A4NRW2-F1
#
_cell.length_a   1.000
_cell.length_b   1.000
_cell.length_c   1.000
_cell.angle_alpha   90.00
_cell.angle_beta   90.00
_cell.angle_gamma   90.00
#
_symmetry.space_group_name_H-M   'P 1'
#
loop_
_entity.id
_entity.type
_entity.pdbx_description
1 polymer ?
#
loop_
_entity_poly.entity_id
_entity_poly.type
_entity_poly.pdbx_seq_one_letter_code
_entity_poly.pdbx_strand_id
1 'polypeptide(L)'
;MIAIPQPGMNVTPNGSMATISQGGLAVSVAQAKTPYDLDRRLTAFDVTLINQTDQDLEFIPKDVVLFDQVNRQFFALGPNAIYEAAVAGRDYVGHVGLGFGYHHFHRGYGFGYYAPVWIDPWPVYSSRPYQALIAKALPIRPIVIYPRSMVSGSVYFGIAGKGLQSVHLSISRFTSRPTPENPHPPELTYLFPFNVYQK
;
A
#
# COMPACT_ATOMS: atom_id res chain seq x y z
N MET A 1 10.90 1.66 21.92
CA MET A 1 12.29 1.69 21.42
C MET A 1 12.25 1.43 19.93
N ILE A 2 12.64 2.42 19.12
CA ILE A 2 12.67 2.30 17.66
C ILE A 2 14.10 1.89 17.28
N ALA A 3 14.27 0.74 16.66
CA ALA A 3 15.58 0.23 16.27
C ALA A 3 16.14 1.06 15.11
N ILE A 4 17.32 1.65 15.31
CA ILE A 4 18.07 2.37 14.29
C ILE A 4 18.87 1.32 13.51
N PRO A 5 18.63 1.11 12.19
CA PRO A 5 19.35 0.08 11.44
C PRO A 5 20.79 0.52 11.13
N GLN A 6 21.75 -0.31 11.56
CA GLN A 6 23.18 -0.16 11.23
C GLN A 6 23.46 -0.54 9.77
N PRO A 7 24.45 0.10 9.10
CA PRO A 7 24.82 -0.22 7.73
C PRO A 7 25.71 -1.45 7.69
N GLY A 8 25.21 -2.51 7.06
CA GLY A 8 25.83 -3.83 6.97
C GLY A 8 24.72 -4.87 6.90
N MET A 9 24.74 -5.71 5.86
CA MET A 9 23.70 -6.69 5.55
C MET A 9 23.15 -7.39 6.81
N ASN A 10 21.88 -7.16 7.12
CA ASN A 10 21.11 -8.02 8.02
C ASN A 10 19.76 -8.30 7.37
N VAL A 11 19.77 -9.33 6.53
CA VAL A 11 18.56 -10.04 6.14
C VAL A 11 18.19 -10.88 7.37
N THR A 12 17.13 -10.50 8.08
CA THR A 12 16.47 -11.40 9.03
C THR A 12 15.19 -11.89 8.35
N PRO A 13 15.24 -12.99 7.57
CA PRO A 13 14.05 -13.52 6.91
C PRO A 13 13.29 -14.35 7.95
N ASN A 14 12.59 -13.69 8.87
CA ASN A 14 11.66 -14.33 9.81
C ASN A 14 10.65 -13.34 10.45
N GLY A 15 10.58 -12.11 9.96
CA GLY A 15 9.59 -11.12 10.38
C GLY A 15 8.74 -10.66 9.21
N SER A 16 7.55 -10.13 9.48
CA SER A 16 6.67 -9.44 8.52
C SER A 16 7.28 -8.19 7.87
N MET A 17 8.58 -7.94 8.06
CA MET A 17 9.33 -6.77 7.66
C MET A 17 10.76 -7.18 7.27
N ALA A 18 11.26 -6.64 6.17
CA ALA A 18 12.60 -6.88 5.66
C ALA A 18 13.27 -5.54 5.28
N THR A 19 14.57 -5.40 5.57
CA THR A 19 15.33 -4.18 5.32
C THR A 19 16.57 -4.49 4.49
N ILE A 20 16.81 -3.70 3.44
CA ILE A 20 18.02 -3.79 2.61
C ILE A 20 18.65 -2.40 2.52
N SER A 21 19.96 -2.32 2.77
CA SER A 21 20.72 -1.07 2.66
C SER A 21 21.65 -1.13 1.46
N GLN A 22 21.57 -0.10 0.60
CA GLN A 22 22.44 0.05 -0.56
C GLN A 22 22.52 1.51 -1.00
N GLY A 23 23.74 1.97 -1.35
CA GLY A 23 23.96 3.32 -1.89
C GLY A 23 23.51 4.44 -0.95
N GLY A 24 23.79 4.31 0.35
CA GLY A 24 23.43 5.31 1.38
C GLY A 24 21.96 5.31 1.81
N LEU A 25 21.12 4.48 1.17
CA LEU A 25 19.70 4.36 1.47
C LEU A 25 19.38 2.97 2.00
N ALA A 26 18.72 2.91 3.16
CA ALA A 26 18.07 1.69 3.62
C ALA A 26 16.58 1.71 3.29
N VAL A 27 16.12 0.64 2.66
CA VAL A 27 14.71 0.43 2.29
C VAL A 27 14.19 -0.70 3.17
N SER A 28 13.22 -0.38 4.02
CA SER A 28 12.48 -1.34 4.83
C SER A 28 11.09 -1.51 4.25
N VAL A 29 10.63 -2.75 4.14
CA VAL A 29 9.33 -3.10 3.60
C VAL A 29 8.64 -4.06 4.56
N ALA A 30 7.39 -3.77 4.91
CA ALA A 30 6.52 -4.63 5.68
C ALA A 30 5.21 -4.88 4.94
N GLN A 31 4.60 -6.05 5.13
CA GLN A 31 3.25 -6.27 4.62
C GLN A 31 2.25 -5.40 5.39
N ALA A 32 1.51 -4.56 4.68
CA ALA A 32 0.50 -3.69 5.27
C ALA A 32 -0.85 -4.41 5.33
N LYS A 33 -1.69 -4.04 6.30
CA LYS A 33 -3.08 -4.49 6.34
C LYS A 33 -3.89 -3.67 5.34
N THR A 34 -4.42 -4.33 4.32
CA THR A 34 -5.42 -3.73 3.45
C THR A 34 -6.73 -3.55 4.23
N PRO A 35 -7.45 -2.41 4.09
CA PRO A 35 -8.80 -2.29 4.65
C PRO A 35 -9.70 -3.43 4.16
N TYR A 36 -10.60 -3.91 5.02
CA TYR A 36 -11.41 -5.12 4.78
C TYR A 36 -12.14 -5.11 3.43
N ASP A 37 -12.67 -3.96 3.01
CA ASP A 37 -13.44 -3.81 1.77
C ASP A 37 -12.55 -3.92 0.51
N LEU A 38 -11.23 -3.77 0.65
CA LEU A 38 -10.27 -3.73 -0.46
C LEU A 38 -9.34 -4.93 -0.50
N ASP A 39 -9.28 -5.75 0.54
CA ASP A 39 -8.38 -6.92 0.64
C ASP A 39 -8.58 -7.95 -0.48
N ARG A 40 -9.80 -8.00 -1.05
CA ARG A 40 -10.14 -8.86 -2.20
C ARG A 40 -9.66 -8.32 -3.54
N ARG A 41 -9.03 -7.14 -3.59
CA ARG A 41 -8.64 -6.46 -4.83
C ARG A 41 -7.25 -5.83 -4.77
N LEU A 42 -6.83 -5.41 -3.58
CA LEU A 42 -5.59 -4.71 -3.35
C LEU A 42 -4.72 -5.45 -2.34
N THR A 43 -3.43 -5.48 -2.62
CA THR A 43 -2.39 -5.86 -1.66
C THR A 43 -1.52 -4.64 -1.40
N ALA A 44 -1.22 -4.39 -0.13
CA ALA A 44 -0.46 -3.21 0.30
C ALA A 44 0.82 -3.61 1.04
N PHE A 45 1.88 -2.82 0.82
CA PHE A 45 3.14 -2.93 1.54
C PHE A 45 3.55 -1.58 2.10
N ASP A 46 3.89 -1.51 3.38
CA ASP A 46 4.44 -0.32 4.00
C ASP A 46 5.93 -0.25 3.71
N VAL A 47 6.35 0.79 3.01
CA VAL A 47 7.73 1.04 2.62
C VAL A 47 8.26 2.21 3.44
N THR A 48 9.43 2.04 4.04
CA THR A 48 10.17 3.07 4.76
C THR A 48 11.54 3.23 4.12
N LEU A 49 11.82 4.45 3.67
CA LEU A 49 13.08 4.87 3.07
C LEU A 49 13.86 5.63 4.15
N ILE A 50 15.08 5.19 4.45
CA ILE A 50 15.91 5.73 5.52
C ILE A 50 17.22 6.22 4.91
N ASN A 51 17.47 7.52 4.97
CA ASN A 51 18.75 8.08 4.56
C ASN A 51 19.79 7.81 5.65
N GLN A 52 20.78 6.99 5.34
CA GLN A 52 21.86 6.62 6.26
C GLN A 52 23.10 7.52 6.12
N THR A 53 23.02 8.56 5.29
CA THR A 53 24.10 9.50 5.02
C THR A 53 23.90 10.83 5.76
N ASP A 54 24.96 11.64 5.76
CA ASP A 54 24.96 13.01 6.30
C ASP A 54 24.65 14.07 5.21
N GLN A 55 24.21 13.63 4.03
CA GLN A 55 23.84 14.49 2.90
C GLN A 55 22.41 14.20 2.43
N ASP A 56 21.81 15.15 1.72
CA ASP A 56 20.51 14.95 1.08
C ASP A 56 20.61 13.83 0.05
N LEU A 57 19.64 12.91 0.07
CA LEU A 57 19.57 11.81 -0.88
C LEU A 57 18.28 11.90 -1.67
N GLU A 58 18.38 11.98 -3.00
CA GLU A 58 17.22 11.92 -3.89
C GLU A 58 16.85 10.46 -4.16
N PHE A 59 15.65 10.06 -3.76
CA PHE A 59 15.06 8.78 -4.16
C PHE A 59 14.29 8.98 -5.46
N ILE A 60 14.82 8.42 -6.54
CA ILE A 60 14.27 8.53 -7.89
C ILE A 60 13.71 7.15 -8.28
N PRO A 61 12.42 6.88 -8.02
CA PRO A 61 11.84 5.58 -8.33
C PRO A 61 11.85 5.36 -9.85
N LYS A 62 12.34 4.20 -10.28
CA LYS A 62 12.21 3.72 -11.66
C LYS A 62 10.96 2.85 -11.75
N ASP A 63 10.99 1.71 -11.06
CA ASP A 63 9.93 0.70 -11.09
C ASP A 63 9.71 0.14 -9.69
N VAL A 64 8.44 -0.09 -9.33
CA VAL A 64 8.05 -0.84 -8.14
C VAL A 64 7.10 -1.95 -8.58
N VAL A 65 7.57 -3.19 -8.49
CA VAL A 65 6.92 -4.35 -9.10
C VAL A 65 6.79 -5.47 -8.08
N LEU A 66 5.59 -6.04 -7.99
CA LEU A 66 5.32 -7.25 -7.23
C LEU A 66 5.28 -8.45 -8.18
N PHE A 67 5.98 -9.51 -7.82
CA PHE A 67 5.97 -10.79 -8.53
C PHE A 67 5.24 -11.81 -7.68
N ASP A 68 4.35 -12.60 -8.29
CA ASP A 68 3.71 -13.73 -7.62
C ASP A 68 4.50 -15.05 -7.76
N GLN A 69 3.97 -16.12 -7.17
CA GLN A 69 4.56 -17.46 -7.24
C GLN A 69 4.77 -18.03 -8.67
N VAL A 70 4.13 -17.46 -9.69
CA VAL A 70 4.27 -17.86 -11.10
C VAL A 70 4.99 -16.79 -11.94
N ASN A 71 5.69 -15.86 -11.28
CA ASN A 71 6.42 -14.74 -11.90
C ASN A 71 5.55 -13.79 -12.73
N ARG A 72 4.24 -13.71 -12.46
CA ARG A 72 3.40 -12.64 -13.01
C ARG A 72 3.74 -11.33 -12.32
N GLN A 73 3.85 -10.28 -13.12
CA GLN A 73 4.26 -8.95 -12.69
C GLN A 73 3.05 -8.05 -12.43
N PHE A 74 3.07 -7.34 -11.32
CA PHE A 74 2.08 -6.34 -10.95
C PHE A 74 2.79 -5.04 -10.62
N PHE A 75 2.49 -3.98 -11.37
CA PHE A 75 3.04 -2.66 -11.11
C PHE A 75 2.33 -1.96 -9.95
N ALA A 76 3.07 -1.13 -9.23
CA ALA A 76 2.50 -0.26 -8.21
C ALA A 76 1.44 0.67 -8.81
N LEU A 77 0.30 0.78 -8.15
CA LEU A 77 -0.80 1.65 -8.55
C LEU A 77 -0.49 3.11 -8.19
N GLY A 78 -0.71 4.01 -9.14
CA GLY A 78 -0.71 5.44 -8.88
C GLY A 78 -1.97 5.90 -8.10
N PRO A 79 -1.98 7.14 -7.57
CA PRO A 79 -3.10 7.68 -6.79
C PRO A 79 -4.47 7.55 -7.44
N ASN A 80 -4.56 7.78 -8.76
CA ASN A 80 -5.82 7.69 -9.51
C ASN A 80 -6.33 6.24 -9.58
N ALA A 81 -5.45 5.28 -9.86
CA ALA A 81 -5.82 3.86 -9.92
C ALA A 81 -6.18 3.31 -8.54
N ILE A 82 -5.52 3.78 -7.47
CA ILE A 82 -5.92 3.47 -6.08
C ILE A 82 -7.33 3.99 -5.80
N TYR A 83 -7.63 5.23 -6.21
CA TYR A 83 -8.95 5.82 -6.05
C TYR A 83 -10.02 5.02 -6.79
N GLU A 84 -9.78 4.66 -8.05
CA GLU A 84 -10.71 3.84 -8.85
C GLU A 84 -10.95 2.47 -8.22
N ALA A 85 -9.89 1.78 -7.78
CA ALA A 85 -10.01 0.51 -7.09
C ALA A 85 -10.83 0.64 -5.79
N ALA A 86 -10.64 1.75 -5.06
CA ALA A 86 -11.38 2.05 -3.84
C ALA A 86 -12.85 2.38 -4.10
N VAL A 87 -13.17 3.11 -5.19
CA VAL A 87 -14.55 3.42 -5.60
C VAL A 87 -15.26 2.17 -6.11
N ALA A 88 -14.60 1.37 -6.93
CA ALA A 88 -15.18 0.12 -7.45
C ALA A 88 -15.38 -0.94 -6.35
N GLY A 89 -14.59 -0.87 -5.26
CA GLY A 89 -14.69 -1.73 -4.08
C GLY A 89 -15.76 -1.30 -3.07
N ARG A 90 -16.52 -0.23 -3.35
CA ARG A 90 -17.63 0.21 -2.49
C ARG A 90 -18.73 -0.86 -2.45
N ASP A 91 -18.80 -1.57 -1.33
CA ASP A 91 -20.07 -2.17 -0.91
C ASP A 91 -20.98 -1.02 -0.47
N TYR A 92 -22.08 -0.82 -1.20
CA TYR A 92 -23.11 0.15 -0.84
C TYR A 92 -23.76 -0.28 0.48
N VAL A 93 -23.28 0.23 1.60
CA VAL A 93 -23.96 0.09 2.89
C VAL A 93 -25.13 1.07 2.88
N GLY A 94 -26.32 0.55 2.56
CA GLY A 94 -27.57 1.29 2.71
C GLY A 94 -27.86 1.47 4.20
N HIS A 95 -27.98 2.71 4.65
CA HIS A 95 -28.44 3.01 6.00
C HIS A 95 -29.95 3.27 5.94
N VAL A 96 -30.72 2.49 6.69
CA VAL A 96 -32.13 2.81 6.99
C VAL A 96 -32.13 3.37 8.40
N GLY A 97 -32.31 4.68 8.53
CA GLY A 97 -32.44 5.33 9.83
C GLY A 97 -33.81 5.07 10.42
N LEU A 98 -33.89 4.24 11.47
CA LEU A 98 -35.04 4.20 12.37
C LEU A 98 -34.71 5.12 13.56
N GLY A 99 -35.66 5.99 13.93
CA GLY A 99 -35.48 7.13 14.84
C GLY A 99 -35.00 6.84 16.27
N PHE A 100 -34.58 5.64 16.62
CA PHE A 100 -33.89 5.33 17.88
C PHE A 100 -32.92 4.17 17.66
N GLY A 101 -31.62 4.47 17.55
CA GLY A 101 -30.53 3.48 17.55
C GLY A 101 -30.02 3.06 16.17
N TYR A 102 -28.72 3.31 15.92
CA TYR A 102 -28.02 2.83 14.73
C TYR A 102 -27.78 1.32 14.84
N HIS A 103 -28.49 0.52 14.05
CA HIS A 103 -28.20 -0.91 13.88
C HIS A 103 -27.55 -1.17 12.53
N HIS A 104 -26.38 -1.81 12.56
CA HIS A 104 -25.65 -2.25 11.37
C HIS A 104 -26.25 -3.55 10.85
N PHE A 105 -27.03 -3.50 9.78
CA PHE A 105 -27.51 -4.70 9.10
C PHE A 105 -26.50 -5.13 8.03
N HIS A 106 -25.70 -6.16 8.34
CA HIS A 106 -24.98 -6.90 7.31
C HIS A 106 -25.97 -7.80 6.56
N ARG A 107 -25.84 -7.78 5.23
CA ARG A 107 -26.75 -8.38 4.24
C ARG A 107 -26.97 -9.89 4.51
N GLY A 108 -28.05 -10.21 5.19
CA GLY A 108 -28.53 -11.57 5.44
C GLY A 108 -30.07 -11.57 5.48
N TYR A 109 -30.67 -12.43 4.66
CA TYR A 109 -32.10 -12.66 4.47
C TYR A 109 -32.98 -12.54 5.74
N GLY A 110 -34.15 -11.88 5.63
CA GLY A 110 -35.21 -11.97 6.63
C GLY A 110 -36.39 -11.02 6.38
N PHE A 111 -37.56 -11.57 6.03
CA PHE A 111 -38.85 -10.89 5.93
C PHE A 111 -39.29 -10.27 7.28
N GLY A 112 -40.07 -9.19 7.26
CA GLY A 112 -40.74 -8.64 8.44
C GLY A 112 -41.69 -7.49 8.12
N TYR A 113 -42.98 -7.81 8.04
CA TYR A 113 -44.10 -6.89 7.84
C TYR A 113 -44.21 -5.82 8.95
N TYR A 114 -44.79 -4.66 8.60
CA TYR A 114 -45.28 -3.56 9.45
C TYR A 114 -44.27 -2.54 10.00
N ALA A 115 -44.10 -1.41 9.29
CA ALA A 115 -43.70 -0.13 9.89
C ALA A 115 -44.39 1.04 9.16
N PRO A 116 -45.01 2.01 9.88
CA PRO A 116 -45.81 3.06 9.28
C PRO A 116 -44.96 4.25 8.80
N VAL A 117 -45.17 4.61 7.53
CA VAL A 117 -45.14 5.94 6.90
C VAL A 117 -44.30 7.01 7.62
N TRP A 118 -42.98 7.04 7.35
CA TRP A 118 -42.10 8.21 7.11
C TRP A 118 -40.72 7.66 6.69
N ILE A 119 -40.70 6.86 5.63
CA ILE A 119 -39.47 6.29 5.07
C ILE A 119 -39.05 7.22 3.93
N ASP A 120 -37.96 7.96 4.10
CA ASP A 120 -37.25 8.53 2.96
C ASP A 120 -36.82 7.34 2.07
N PRO A 121 -37.34 7.20 0.83
CA PRO A 121 -37.10 6.03 0.00
C PRO A 121 -35.66 5.97 -0.53
N TRP A 122 -34.85 6.99 -0.25
CA TRP A 122 -33.47 7.06 -0.70
C TRP A 122 -32.52 6.57 0.39
N PRO A 123 -31.90 5.40 0.24
CA PRO A 123 -30.79 5.00 1.11
C PRO A 123 -29.72 6.10 1.11
N VAL A 124 -29.49 6.71 2.26
CA VAL A 124 -28.38 7.64 2.46
C VAL A 124 -27.10 6.81 2.47
N TYR A 125 -26.44 6.71 1.33
CA TYR A 125 -25.17 6.01 1.21
C TYR A 125 -24.05 6.85 1.82
N SER A 126 -23.61 6.52 3.03
CA SER A 126 -22.38 7.11 3.57
C SER A 126 -21.17 6.40 2.97
N SER A 127 -20.56 7.00 1.96
CA SER A 127 -19.28 6.52 1.47
C SER A 127 -18.20 6.90 2.47
N ARG A 128 -17.51 5.92 3.08
CA ARG A 128 -16.30 6.22 3.84
C ARG A 128 -15.26 6.83 2.89
N PRO A 129 -14.72 8.02 3.17
CA PRO A 129 -13.74 8.62 2.29
C PRO A 129 -12.44 7.83 2.35
N TYR A 130 -12.11 7.09 1.29
CA TYR A 130 -10.81 6.44 1.11
C TYR A 130 -9.65 7.43 0.86
N GLN A 131 -9.87 8.74 1.08
CA GLN A 131 -8.84 9.78 1.01
C GLN A 131 -7.62 9.47 1.90
N ALA A 132 -7.84 8.77 3.01
CA ALA A 132 -6.78 8.32 3.91
C ALA A 132 -5.81 7.31 3.28
N LEU A 133 -6.23 6.54 2.27
CA LEU A 133 -5.34 5.61 1.55
C LEU A 133 -4.39 6.36 0.62
N ILE A 134 -4.92 7.35 -0.11
CA ILE A 134 -4.12 8.18 -1.00
C ILE A 134 -3.10 8.99 -0.18
N ALA A 135 -3.51 9.53 0.97
CA ALA A 135 -2.62 10.29 1.85
C ALA A 135 -1.46 9.46 2.43
N LYS A 136 -1.62 8.13 2.53
CA LYS A 136 -0.58 7.21 2.99
C LYS A 136 0.26 6.64 1.86
N ALA A 137 -0.12 6.84 0.59
CA ALA A 137 0.59 6.25 -0.53
C ALA A 137 2.00 6.84 -0.66
N LEU A 138 3.00 5.97 -0.83
CA LEU A 138 4.36 6.41 -1.12
C LEU A 138 4.36 7.11 -2.50
N PRO A 139 4.90 8.33 -2.61
CA PRO A 139 4.93 9.04 -3.88
C PRO A 139 5.82 8.30 -4.90
N ILE A 140 5.24 7.91 -6.04
CA ILE A 140 5.97 7.35 -7.20
C ILE A 140 6.55 8.50 -8.04
N ARG A 141 7.28 9.39 -7.39
CA ARG A 141 7.99 10.52 -8.01
C ARG A 141 9.27 10.79 -7.23
N PRO A 142 10.25 11.49 -7.82
CA PRO A 142 11.47 11.85 -7.11
C PRO A 142 11.15 12.58 -5.80
N ILE A 143 11.78 12.13 -4.72
CA ILE A 143 11.68 12.76 -3.39
C ILE A 143 13.06 12.95 -2.79
N VAL A 144 13.26 14.09 -2.12
CA VAL A 144 14.46 14.35 -1.34
C VAL A 144 14.26 13.83 0.08
N ILE A 145 15.19 13.02 0.55
CA ILE A 145 15.22 12.51 1.91
C ILE A 145 16.40 13.19 2.61
N TYR A 146 16.09 14.05 3.59
CA TYR A 146 17.08 14.78 4.36
C TYR A 146 18.03 13.84 5.11
N PRO A 147 19.21 14.33 5.55
CA PRO A 147 20.22 13.51 6.19
C PRO A 147 19.65 12.87 7.45
N ARG A 148 19.97 11.59 7.68
CA ARG A 148 19.52 10.83 8.86
C ARG A 148 17.99 10.80 9.08
N SER A 149 17.21 11.16 8.07
CA SER A 149 15.74 11.18 8.13
C SER A 149 15.14 9.96 7.45
N MET A 150 13.84 9.77 7.66
CA MET A 150 13.08 8.70 7.03
C MET A 150 11.77 9.20 6.44
N VAL A 151 11.35 8.56 5.35
CA VAL A 151 10.05 8.77 4.69
C VAL A 151 9.35 7.41 4.62
N SER A 152 8.11 7.36 5.10
CA SER A 152 7.29 6.14 5.08
C SER A 152 6.01 6.35 4.29
N GLY A 153 5.58 5.32 3.59
CA GLY A 153 4.30 5.30 2.87
C GLY A 153 3.98 3.89 2.38
N SER A 154 2.71 3.66 2.03
CA SER A 154 2.23 2.38 1.52
C SER A 154 2.30 2.34 0.00
N VAL A 155 2.67 1.20 -0.57
CA VAL A 155 2.57 0.92 -2.00
C VAL A 155 1.44 -0.09 -2.21
N TYR A 156 0.60 0.15 -3.20
CA TYR A 156 -0.60 -0.65 -3.47
C TYR A 156 -0.49 -1.36 -4.83
N PHE A 157 -0.96 -2.60 -4.88
CA PHE A 157 -0.97 -3.44 -6.09
C PHE A 157 -2.38 -3.95 -6.37
N GLY A 158 -2.77 -3.97 -7.64
CA GLY A 158 -4.07 -4.43 -8.13
C GLY A 158 -4.25 -5.94 -8.12
N ILE A 159 -3.95 -6.60 -7.01
CA ILE A 159 -4.10 -8.04 -6.83
C ILE A 159 -4.70 -8.34 -5.45
N ALA A 160 -5.63 -9.30 -5.41
CA ALA A 160 -6.19 -9.82 -4.17
C ALA A 160 -5.11 -10.56 -3.37
N GLY A 161 -5.00 -10.27 -2.06
CA GLY A 161 -4.12 -11.04 -1.18
C GLY A 161 -4.53 -12.51 -1.09
N LYS A 162 -5.84 -12.77 -1.22
CA LYS A 162 -6.45 -14.11 -1.17
C LYS A 162 -6.07 -14.93 -2.41
N GLY A 163 -5.04 -15.76 -2.27
CA GLY A 163 -4.52 -16.64 -3.34
C GLY A 163 -3.03 -16.46 -3.62
N LEU A 164 -2.41 -15.44 -3.03
CA LEU A 164 -0.96 -15.30 -3.00
C LEU A 164 -0.39 -16.19 -1.88
N GLN A 165 0.62 -17.00 -2.22
CA GLN A 165 1.32 -17.86 -1.24
C GLN A 165 2.71 -17.29 -0.95
N SER A 166 3.44 -16.96 -2.01
CA SER A 166 4.72 -16.28 -1.98
C SER A 166 4.72 -15.14 -2.99
N VAL A 167 5.35 -14.04 -2.61
CA VAL A 167 5.55 -12.89 -3.49
C VAL A 167 6.93 -12.31 -3.31
N HIS A 168 7.44 -11.68 -4.35
CA HIS A 168 8.69 -10.94 -4.30
C HIS A 168 8.43 -9.50 -4.71
N LEU A 169 8.75 -8.55 -3.83
CA LEU A 169 8.68 -7.13 -4.14
C LEU A 169 10.04 -6.65 -4.66
N SER A 170 10.04 -6.04 -5.83
CA SER A 170 11.20 -5.37 -6.42
C SER A 170 10.98 -3.87 -6.41
N ILE A 171 11.90 -3.13 -5.80
CA ILE A 171 11.94 -1.67 -5.84
C ILE A 171 13.23 -1.28 -6.56
N SER A 172 13.12 -0.61 -7.70
CA SER A 172 14.26 -0.13 -8.48
C SER A 172 14.30 1.39 -8.48
N ARG A 173 15.49 1.95 -8.30
CA ARG A 173 15.73 3.40 -8.34
C ARG A 173 16.97 3.73 -9.16
N PHE A 174 17.01 4.95 -9.67
CA PHE A 174 18.25 5.52 -10.22
C PHE A 174 19.14 6.08 -9.11
N THR A 175 20.45 6.03 -9.30
CA THR A 175 21.43 6.66 -8.41
C THR A 175 21.50 8.18 -8.60
N SER A 176 21.18 8.67 -9.79
CA SER A 176 21.13 10.09 -10.15
C SER A 176 19.99 10.37 -11.14
N ARG A 177 19.60 11.63 -11.29
CA ARG A 177 18.55 12.03 -12.23
C ARG A 177 19.03 11.82 -13.68
N PRO A 178 18.23 11.16 -14.54
CA PRO A 178 18.56 11.07 -15.97
C PRO A 178 18.70 12.46 -16.58
N THR A 179 19.79 12.69 -17.30
CA THR A 179 20.04 13.92 -18.07
C THR A 179 20.18 13.58 -19.55
N PRO A 180 20.10 14.56 -20.46
CA PRO A 180 20.37 14.31 -21.88
C PRO A 180 21.76 13.70 -22.14
N GLU A 181 22.74 14.06 -21.30
CA GLU A 181 24.12 13.57 -21.35
C GLU A 181 24.28 12.17 -20.74
N ASN A 182 23.40 11.81 -19.80
CA ASN A 182 23.36 10.49 -19.17
C ASN A 182 21.91 10.01 -19.00
N PRO A 183 21.29 9.47 -20.08
CA PRO A 183 19.89 9.05 -20.05
C PRO A 183 19.66 7.76 -19.25
N HIS A 184 20.72 7.00 -18.98
CA HIS A 184 20.66 5.71 -18.29
C HIS A 184 21.65 5.66 -17.11
N PRO A 185 21.40 6.46 -16.05
CA PRO A 185 22.22 6.42 -14.87
C PRO A 185 22.16 5.03 -14.20
N PRO A 186 23.18 4.64 -13.41
CA PRO A 186 23.19 3.36 -12.73
C PRO A 186 21.93 3.11 -11.89
N GLU A 187 21.47 1.87 -11.88
CA GLU A 187 20.25 1.44 -11.20
C GLU A 187 20.59 0.61 -9.96
N LEU A 188 19.82 0.80 -8.90
CA LEU A 188 19.86 -0.01 -7.69
C LEU A 188 18.52 -0.70 -7.50
N THR A 189 18.55 -2.01 -7.32
CA THR A 189 17.35 -2.84 -7.14
C THR A 189 17.37 -3.50 -5.77
N TYR A 190 16.28 -3.31 -5.04
CA TYR A 190 16.03 -3.93 -3.74
C TYR A 190 14.98 -5.04 -3.92
N LEU A 191 15.33 -6.27 -3.54
CA LEU A 191 14.48 -7.45 -3.70
C LEU A 191 14.06 -8.00 -2.34
N PHE A 192 12.75 -8.01 -2.08
CA PHE A 192 12.18 -8.44 -0.81
C PHE A 192 11.28 -9.67 -1.00
N PRO A 193 11.72 -10.86 -0.57
CA PRO A 193 10.87 -12.04 -0.53
C PRO A 193 9.87 -11.96 0.64
N PHE A 194 8.60 -12.27 0.37
CA PHE A 194 7.56 -12.37 1.38
C PHE A 194 6.75 -13.66 1.23
N ASN A 195 6.45 -14.29 2.36
CA ASN A 195 5.41 -15.31 2.44
C ASN A 195 4.11 -14.63 2.87
N VAL A 196 3.06 -14.78 2.07
CA VAL A 196 1.75 -14.19 2.39
C VAL A 196 1.02 -15.19 3.28
N TYR A 197 1.07 -14.97 4.60
CA TYR A 197 0.34 -15.79 5.55
C TYR A 197 -1.16 -15.49 5.45
N GLN A 198 -1.93 -16.48 4.99
CA GLN A 198 -3.39 -16.43 5.00
C GLN A 198 -3.85 -16.53 6.46
N LYS A 199 -4.62 -15.54 6.91
CA LYS A 199 -5.41 -15.63 8.16
C LYS A 199 -6.84 -16.02 7.83
#